data_AF-A0AA95GSD3-F1
#
_entry.id   AF-A0AA95GSD3-F1
#
_cell.length_a   1.000
_cell.length_b   1.000
_cell.length_c   1.000
_cell.angle_alpha   90.00
_cell.angle_beta   90.00
_cell.angle_gamma   90.00
#
_symmetry.space_group_name_H-M   'P 1'
#
loop_
_entity.id
_entity.type
_entity.pdbx_description
1 polymer ?
#
loop_
_entity_poly.entity_id
_entity_poly.type
_entity_poly.pdbx_seq_one_letter_code
_entity_poly.pdbx_strand_id
1 'polypeptide(L)'
;MSNSANHIDTRSSKSFSLGERFTYNINKTWNSYHYEIYLPFLIWHNRLTYDNKKISGYNETPWGLGIGKCHFDQNSNWHSIYAMAFADSHNKVQPIVGYGFQKIWRPSNFDEFRLGAGFTLSITARNEYWYLAIPLPLPIASIEYKQLSIQATYVPGTYNNGNVLFAWLRWQWK
;
A
#
# COMPACT_ATOMS: atom_id res chain seq x y z
N MET A 1 40.53 6.74 -43.39
CA MET A 1 39.72 7.86 -42.87
C MET A 1 38.26 7.63 -43.23
N SER A 2 37.41 7.33 -42.25
CA SER A 2 36.01 7.79 -42.18
C SER A 2 35.45 7.27 -40.86
N ASN A 3 35.46 8.15 -39.84
CA ASN A 3 34.79 7.92 -38.56
C ASN A 3 33.27 7.88 -38.82
N SER A 4 32.64 6.72 -38.66
CA SER A 4 31.18 6.66 -38.48
C SER A 4 30.87 7.15 -37.07
N ALA A 5 30.62 8.45 -36.96
CA ALA A 5 30.19 9.08 -35.73
C ALA A 5 28.94 8.36 -35.18
N ASN A 6 29.05 7.93 -33.92
CA ASN A 6 27.92 7.46 -33.13
C ASN A 6 26.83 8.52 -33.14
N HIS A 7 25.68 8.18 -33.72
CA HIS A 7 24.47 8.99 -33.63
C HIS A 7 23.96 8.92 -32.18
N ILE A 8 24.39 9.87 -31.35
CA ILE A 8 23.80 10.08 -30.02
C ILE A 8 22.40 10.63 -30.29
N ASP A 9 21.38 9.79 -30.16
CA ASP A 9 19.98 10.18 -30.24
C ASP A 9 19.63 11.01 -29.00
N THR A 10 19.80 12.33 -29.10
CA THR A 10 19.48 13.33 -28.07
C THR A 10 17.97 13.63 -28.01
N ARG A 11 17.12 12.61 -28.05
CA ARG A 11 15.67 12.79 -27.90
C ARG A 11 15.29 13.01 -26.43
N SER A 12 15.07 14.28 -26.10
CA SER A 12 14.20 14.77 -25.02
C SER A 12 14.62 14.42 -23.58
N SER A 13 15.58 15.18 -23.03
CA SER A 13 15.86 15.28 -21.59
C SER A 13 14.77 16.03 -20.79
N LYS A 14 13.50 15.93 -21.19
CA LYS A 14 12.42 16.54 -20.45
C LYS A 14 12.13 15.68 -19.22
N SER A 15 12.53 16.14 -18.04
CA SER A 15 12.15 15.49 -16.79
C SER A 15 10.63 15.38 -16.75
N PHE A 16 10.12 14.16 -16.65
CA PHE A 16 8.69 13.91 -16.42
C PHE A 16 8.17 14.75 -15.24
N SER A 17 7.02 15.39 -15.42
CA SER A 17 6.27 16.02 -14.33
C SER A 17 5.78 14.96 -13.33
N LEU A 18 5.44 15.38 -12.11
CA LEU A 18 4.95 14.46 -11.08
C LEU A 18 3.69 13.68 -11.53
N GLY A 19 2.77 14.35 -12.23
CA GLY A 19 1.56 13.73 -12.74
C GLY A 19 1.84 12.69 -13.82
N GLU A 20 2.74 12.97 -14.76
CA GLU A 20 3.12 11.99 -15.79
C GLU A 20 3.84 10.78 -15.18
N ARG A 21 4.72 10.99 -14.19
CA ARG A 21 5.36 9.88 -13.44
C ARG A 21 4.32 9.03 -12.71
N PHE A 22 3.33 9.66 -12.09
CA PHE A 22 2.26 8.96 -11.40
C PHE A 22 1.43 8.10 -12.36
N THR A 23 0.95 8.68 -13.47
CA THR A 23 0.21 7.96 -14.50
C THR A 23 1.02 6.81 -15.12
N TYR A 24 2.32 7.05 -15.38
CA TYR A 24 3.23 6.03 -15.88
C TYR A 24 3.33 4.83 -14.92
N ASN A 25 3.52 5.09 -13.62
CA ASN A 25 3.66 4.04 -12.61
C ASN A 25 2.35 3.25 -12.40
N ILE A 26 1.19 3.92 -12.42
CA ILE A 26 -0.11 3.24 -12.39
C ILE A 26 -0.25 2.31 -13.60
N ASN A 27 0.04 2.81 -14.81
CA ASN A 27 -0.08 2.01 -16.02
C ASN A 27 0.86 0.80 -16.02
N LYS A 28 2.12 0.97 -15.58
CA LYS A 28 3.06 -0.13 -15.43
C LYS A 28 2.60 -1.17 -14.41
N THR A 29 2.02 -0.71 -13.30
CA THR A 29 1.49 -1.59 -12.26
C THR A 29 0.27 -2.38 -12.75
N TRP A 30 -0.67 -1.73 -13.43
CA TRP A 30 -1.87 -2.37 -14.00
C TRP A 30 -1.52 -3.46 -15.02
N ASN A 31 -0.53 -3.20 -15.87
CA ASN A 31 -0.05 -4.13 -16.90
C ASN A 31 1.00 -5.13 -16.39
N SER A 32 1.30 -5.14 -15.09
CA SER A 32 2.23 -6.11 -14.51
C SER A 32 1.65 -7.52 -14.51
N TYR A 33 2.57 -8.50 -14.58
CA TYR A 33 2.33 -9.93 -14.37
C TYR A 33 2.74 -10.40 -12.97
N HIS A 34 3.10 -9.48 -12.07
CA HIS A 34 3.34 -9.82 -10.67
C HIS A 34 2.06 -9.58 -9.88
N TYR A 35 1.62 -10.61 -9.19
CA TYR A 35 0.39 -10.62 -8.41
C TYR A 35 0.70 -10.69 -6.92
N GLU A 36 -0.24 -10.19 -6.13
CA GLU A 36 -0.15 -10.17 -4.69
C GLU A 36 -1.47 -10.57 -4.05
N ILE A 37 -1.37 -11.19 -2.88
CA ILE A 37 -2.49 -11.52 -2.03
C ILE A 37 -2.24 -10.84 -0.69
N TYR A 38 -3.32 -10.31 -0.13
CA TYR A 38 -3.33 -9.51 1.08
C TYR A 38 -4.19 -10.23 2.11
N LEU A 39 -3.62 -10.52 3.27
CA LEU A 39 -4.33 -11.16 4.38
C LEU A 39 -4.31 -10.21 5.58
N PRO A 40 -5.37 -9.41 5.76
CA PRO A 40 -5.60 -8.62 6.97
C PRO A 40 -5.54 -9.51 8.22
N PHE A 41 -4.85 -9.06 9.27
CA PHE A 41 -4.75 -9.84 10.51
C PHE A 41 -4.79 -9.00 11.79
N LEU A 42 -4.57 -7.69 11.71
CA LEU A 42 -4.55 -6.82 12.89
C LEU A 42 -5.22 -5.48 12.61
N ILE A 43 -6.19 -5.14 13.46
CA ILE A 43 -6.67 -3.77 13.69
C ILE A 43 -6.33 -3.45 15.14
N TRP A 44 -5.56 -2.39 15.37
CA TRP A 44 -5.24 -1.93 16.71
C TRP A 44 -5.68 -0.48 16.90
N HIS A 45 -6.45 -0.23 17.95
CA HIS A 45 -6.90 1.11 18.31
C HIS A 45 -5.93 1.74 19.31
N ASN A 46 -5.52 2.98 19.07
CA ASN A 46 -4.62 3.69 19.98
C ASN A 46 -5.29 3.94 21.34
N ARG A 47 -4.83 3.22 22.38
CA ARG A 47 -5.44 3.21 23.71
C ARG A 47 -5.31 4.53 24.47
N LEU A 48 -4.46 5.45 24.01
CA LEU A 48 -4.34 6.79 24.59
C LEU A 48 -5.46 7.74 24.13
N THR A 49 -6.18 7.39 23.05
CA THR A 49 -7.24 8.22 22.46
C THR A 49 -8.63 7.59 22.56
N TYR A 50 -8.78 6.52 23.35
CA TYR A 50 -10.04 5.77 23.53
C TYR A 50 -10.32 5.41 24.98
N ASP A 51 -11.61 5.44 25.35
CA ASP A 51 -12.09 4.90 26.62
C ASP A 51 -12.00 3.37 26.64
N ASN A 52 -11.48 2.79 27.73
CA ASN A 52 -11.30 1.34 27.90
C ASN A 52 -12.58 0.52 27.65
N LYS A 53 -13.77 1.09 27.92
CA LYS A 53 -15.09 0.43 27.70
C LYS A 53 -15.48 0.31 26.22
N LYS A 54 -14.93 1.13 25.33
CA LYS A 54 -15.20 1.05 23.87
C LYS A 54 -14.29 0.04 23.18
N ILE A 55 -13.03 -0.07 23.61
CA ILE A 55 -12.04 -0.97 22.99
C ILE A 55 -12.37 -2.45 23.25
N SER A 56 -12.93 -2.78 24.42
CA SER A 56 -13.24 -4.17 24.79
C SER A 56 -14.31 -4.84 23.90
N GLY A 57 -15.01 -4.09 23.05
CA GLY A 57 -16.03 -4.60 22.13
C GLY A 57 -15.63 -4.65 20.66
N TYR A 58 -14.43 -4.18 20.28
CA TYR A 58 -14.02 -4.12 18.88
C TYR A 58 -13.34 -5.40 18.40
N ASN A 59 -13.64 -5.79 17.16
CA ASN A 59 -12.88 -6.83 16.48
C ASN A 59 -11.48 -6.28 16.09
N GLU A 60 -10.44 -6.77 16.76
CA GLU A 60 -9.03 -6.46 16.44
C GLU A 60 -8.40 -7.46 15.46
N THR A 61 -9.17 -8.48 15.04
CA THR A 61 -8.79 -9.49 14.05
C THR A 61 -9.67 -9.36 12.80
N PRO A 62 -9.32 -8.45 11.87
CA PRO A 62 -10.07 -8.25 10.64
C PRO A 62 -9.96 -9.49 9.74
N TRP A 63 -10.95 -10.37 9.78
CA TRP A 63 -11.01 -11.45 8.79
C TRP A 63 -11.35 -10.83 7.43
N GLY A 64 -10.48 -11.07 6.45
CA GLY A 64 -10.61 -10.50 5.13
C GLY A 64 -9.61 -11.08 4.15
N LEU A 65 -9.69 -10.61 2.92
CA LEU A 65 -8.78 -10.97 1.86
C LEU A 65 -8.65 -9.81 0.88
N GLY A 66 -7.53 -9.75 0.20
CA GLY A 66 -7.42 -8.96 -1.01
C GLY A 66 -6.43 -9.50 -1.99
N ILE A 67 -6.43 -8.86 -3.14
CA ILE A 67 -5.60 -9.18 -4.28
C ILE A 67 -5.06 -7.89 -4.88
N GLY A 68 -3.96 -7.99 -5.60
CA GLY A 68 -3.42 -6.86 -6.31
C GLY A 68 -2.40 -7.25 -7.35
N LYS A 69 -1.90 -6.22 -8.02
CA LYS A 69 -0.75 -6.30 -8.92
C LYS A 69 0.31 -5.34 -8.45
N CYS A 70 1.57 -5.74 -8.57
CA CYS A 70 2.68 -4.89 -8.18
C CYS A 70 3.73 -4.72 -9.28
N HIS A 71 4.50 -3.66 -9.14
CA HIS A 71 5.64 -3.33 -10.00
C HIS A 71 6.74 -2.74 -9.13
N PHE A 72 7.99 -3.16 -9.37
CA PHE A 72 9.16 -2.49 -8.80
C PHE A 72 9.76 -1.57 -9.86
N ASP A 73 9.96 -0.29 -9.51
CA ASP A 73 10.55 0.69 -10.43
C ASP A 73 12.07 0.49 -10.62
N GLN A 74 12.70 1.33 -11.43
CA GLN A 74 14.15 1.29 -11.68
C GLN A 74 15.00 1.50 -10.41
N ASN A 75 14.44 2.16 -9.40
CA ASN A 75 15.07 2.40 -8.11
C ASN A 75 14.71 1.31 -7.09
N SER A 76 14.06 0.23 -7.53
CA SER A 76 13.55 -0.85 -6.70
C SER A 76 12.53 -0.42 -5.64
N ASN A 77 11.80 0.68 -5.87
CA ASN A 77 10.65 1.07 -5.06
C ASN A 77 9.42 0.25 -5.46
N TRP A 78 8.54 -0.01 -4.50
CA TRP A 78 7.34 -0.81 -4.70
C TRP A 78 6.16 0.07 -5.10
N HIS A 79 5.42 -0.38 -6.10
CA HIS A 79 4.17 0.18 -6.58
C HIS A 79 3.12 -0.93 -6.62
N SER A 80 1.88 -0.64 -6.21
CA SER A 80 0.79 -1.61 -6.26
C SER A 80 -0.55 -0.97 -6.57
N ILE A 81 -1.40 -1.73 -7.27
CA ILE A 81 -2.84 -1.51 -7.33
C ILE A 81 -3.48 -2.72 -6.65
N TYR A 82 -4.29 -2.45 -5.63
CA TYR A 82 -4.87 -3.50 -4.80
C TYR A 82 -6.35 -3.26 -4.55
N ALA A 83 -7.05 -4.36 -4.24
CA ALA A 83 -8.39 -4.36 -3.70
C ALA A 83 -8.45 -5.36 -2.53
N MET A 84 -9.02 -4.95 -1.40
CA MET A 84 -9.26 -5.80 -0.23
C MET A 84 -10.71 -5.65 0.21
N ALA A 85 -11.24 -6.69 0.86
CA ALA A 85 -12.46 -6.63 1.64
C ALA A 85 -12.22 -7.33 2.98
N PHE A 86 -12.59 -6.68 4.08
CA PHE A 86 -12.38 -7.19 5.42
C PHE A 86 -13.51 -6.82 6.37
N ALA A 87 -13.68 -7.58 7.45
CA ALA A 87 -14.56 -7.23 8.55
C ALA A 87 -14.00 -6.03 9.33
N ASP A 88 -14.80 -4.98 9.46
CA ASP A 88 -14.48 -3.82 10.29
C ASP A 88 -14.68 -4.10 11.79
N SER A 89 -14.48 -3.08 12.62
CA SER A 89 -14.63 -3.20 14.09
C SER A 89 -16.04 -3.59 14.55
N HIS A 90 -17.06 -3.47 13.70
CA HIS A 90 -18.45 -3.87 13.94
C HIS A 90 -18.85 -5.16 13.19
N ASN A 91 -17.87 -5.92 12.69
CA ASN A 91 -18.08 -7.12 11.88
C ASN A 91 -18.90 -6.87 10.60
N LYS A 92 -18.81 -5.66 10.02
CA LYS A 92 -19.39 -5.35 8.72
C LYS A 92 -18.30 -5.40 7.65
N VAL A 93 -18.69 -5.79 6.44
CA VAL A 93 -17.75 -5.84 5.31
C VAL A 93 -17.38 -4.41 4.91
N GLN A 94 -16.08 -4.12 4.90
CA GLN A 94 -15.47 -2.89 4.44
C GLN A 94 -14.58 -3.19 3.21
N PRO A 95 -14.99 -2.80 1.99
CA PRO A 95 -14.12 -2.84 0.83
C PRO A 95 -13.14 -1.65 0.82
N ILE A 96 -11.94 -1.87 0.29
CA ILE A 96 -10.96 -0.82 -0.02
C ILE A 96 -10.26 -1.15 -1.33
N VAL A 97 -10.08 -0.14 -2.17
CA VAL A 97 -9.28 -0.21 -3.40
C VAL A 97 -8.30 0.95 -3.40
N GLY A 98 -7.09 0.74 -3.89
CA GLY A 98 -6.11 1.81 -3.85
C GLY A 98 -4.87 1.57 -4.69
N TYR A 99 -4.08 2.64 -4.77
CA TYR A 99 -2.71 2.63 -5.26
C TYR A 99 -1.75 2.80 -4.09
N GLY A 100 -0.72 1.98 -4.02
CA GLY A 100 0.33 2.01 -3.01
C GLY A 100 1.69 2.37 -3.61
N PHE A 101 2.46 3.18 -2.90
CA PHE A 101 3.87 3.45 -3.18
C PHE A 101 4.69 3.29 -1.91
N GLN A 102 5.81 2.58 -1.99
CA GLN A 102 6.80 2.52 -0.93
C GLN A 102 8.19 2.72 -1.49
N LYS A 103 8.93 3.65 -0.89
CA LYS A 103 10.37 3.68 -1.01
C LYS A 103 10.94 2.50 -0.25
N ILE A 104 11.85 1.76 -0.87
CA ILE A 104 12.42 0.53 -0.32
C ILE A 104 13.89 0.70 0.03
N TRP A 105 14.27 0.31 1.24
CA TRP A 105 15.65 0.24 1.71
C TRP A 105 16.05 -1.21 1.93
N ARG A 106 17.27 -1.55 1.52
CA ARG A 106 17.90 -2.87 1.71
C ARG A 106 19.15 -2.71 2.59
N PRO A 107 19.10 -3.11 3.86
CA PRO A 107 20.30 -3.13 4.70
C PRO A 107 21.34 -4.07 4.09
N SER A 108 22.59 -3.61 3.96
CA SER A 108 23.68 -4.28 3.22
C SER A 108 24.05 -5.68 3.69
N ASN A 109 23.62 -6.10 4.87
CA ASN A 109 23.99 -7.38 5.48
C ASN A 109 22.91 -8.46 5.30
N PHE A 110 21.78 -8.13 4.67
CA PHE A 110 20.64 -9.02 4.50
C PHE A 110 20.04 -8.86 3.10
N ASP A 111 20.59 -9.58 2.11
CA ASP A 111 20.26 -9.44 0.69
C ASP A 111 18.77 -9.56 0.35
N GLU A 112 18.01 -10.27 1.18
CA GLU A 112 16.59 -10.55 0.97
C GLU A 112 15.65 -9.72 1.86
N PHE A 113 16.20 -8.96 2.81
CA PHE A 113 15.44 -8.15 3.74
C PHE A 113 15.20 -6.75 3.19
N ARG A 114 13.97 -6.26 3.35
CA ARG A 114 13.56 -4.95 2.86
C ARG A 114 12.76 -4.22 3.93
N LEU A 115 13.03 -2.93 4.06
CA LEU A 115 12.21 -1.98 4.81
C LEU A 115 11.53 -1.06 3.81
N GLY A 116 10.24 -0.82 3.99
CA GLY A 116 9.47 0.05 3.11
C GLY A 116 8.74 1.14 3.88
N ALA A 117 8.69 2.34 3.31
CA ALA A 117 7.82 3.42 3.78
C ALA A 117 7.34 4.28 2.62
N GLY A 118 6.11 4.74 2.69
CA GLY A 118 5.52 5.60 1.68
C GLY A 118 4.06 5.91 1.98
N PHE A 119 3.22 5.87 0.95
CA PHE A 119 1.81 6.21 1.07
C PHE A 119 0.91 5.29 0.24
N THR A 120 -0.37 5.28 0.58
CA THR A 120 -1.42 4.74 -0.27
C THR A 120 -2.51 5.78 -0.49
N LEU A 121 -3.01 5.85 -1.71
CA LEU A 121 -4.18 6.64 -2.10
C LEU A 121 -5.32 5.66 -2.36
N SER A 122 -6.30 5.67 -1.47
CA SER A 122 -7.33 4.62 -1.45
C SER A 122 -8.72 5.21 -1.43
N ILE A 123 -9.68 4.39 -1.82
CA ILE A 123 -11.10 4.62 -1.64
C ILE A 123 -11.64 3.43 -0.86
N THR A 124 -12.33 3.71 0.25
CA THR A 124 -13.07 2.69 1.01
C THR A 124 -14.55 3.04 1.03
N ALA A 125 -15.38 2.09 1.47
CA ALA A 125 -16.77 2.33 1.78
C ALA A 125 -17.10 1.61 3.09
N ARG A 126 -17.94 2.21 3.94
CA ARG A 126 -18.31 1.61 5.23
C ARG A 126 -19.81 1.65 5.45
N ASN A 127 -20.30 0.71 6.25
CA ASN A 127 -21.71 0.58 6.55
C ASN A 127 -22.28 1.82 7.26
N GLU A 128 -21.51 2.43 8.17
CA GLU A 128 -21.92 3.62 8.94
C GLU A 128 -22.12 4.87 8.07
N TYR A 129 -21.57 4.88 6.85
CA TYR A 129 -21.70 5.97 5.88
C TYR A 129 -22.50 5.54 4.64
N TRP A 130 -23.41 4.56 4.79
CA TRP A 130 -24.24 4.03 3.70
C TRP A 130 -23.43 3.59 2.47
N TYR A 131 -22.20 3.11 2.68
CA TYR A 131 -21.27 2.73 1.63
C TYR A 131 -20.92 3.84 0.61
N LEU A 132 -21.02 5.11 1.01
CA LEU A 132 -20.44 6.21 0.25
C LEU A 132 -18.92 6.05 0.13
N ALA A 133 -18.38 6.38 -1.04
CA ALA A 133 -16.94 6.32 -1.32
C ALA A 133 -16.19 7.38 -0.52
N ILE A 134 -15.25 6.94 0.32
CA ILE A 134 -14.45 7.80 1.19
C ILE A 134 -12.98 7.74 0.71
N PRO A 135 -12.37 8.87 0.33
CA PRO A 135 -10.96 8.91 0.00
C PRO A 135 -10.10 8.78 1.27
N LEU A 136 -9.04 7.97 1.20
CA LEU A 136 -8.10 7.69 2.27
C LEU A 136 -6.65 7.76 1.76
N PRO A 137 -6.03 8.96 1.78
CA PRO A 137 -4.59 9.07 1.68
C PRO A 137 -3.97 8.71 3.03
N LEU A 138 -3.19 7.63 3.08
CA LEU A 138 -2.62 7.12 4.34
C LEU A 138 -1.12 6.81 4.20
N PRO A 139 -0.34 6.93 5.29
CA PRO A 139 1.01 6.39 5.31
C PRO A 139 0.98 4.86 5.25
N ILE A 140 1.99 4.25 4.63
CA ILE A 140 2.17 2.79 4.65
C ILE A 140 3.63 2.47 4.95
N ALA A 141 3.85 1.50 5.83
CA ALA A 141 5.17 0.97 6.17
C ALA A 141 5.19 -0.55 6.00
N SER A 142 6.38 -1.11 5.73
CA SER A 142 6.56 -2.55 5.60
C SER A 142 7.91 -3.07 6.08
N ILE A 143 7.89 -4.33 6.49
CA ILE A 143 9.07 -5.17 6.70
C ILE A 143 8.89 -6.40 5.83
N GLU A 144 9.89 -6.72 5.01
CA GLU A 144 9.77 -7.76 4.00
C GLU A 144 10.98 -8.70 4.00
N TYR A 145 10.70 -9.96 3.72
CA TYR A 145 11.70 -10.99 3.50
C TYR A 145 11.27 -11.85 2.31
N LYS A 146 12.09 -11.85 1.25
CA LYS A 146 11.79 -12.52 -0.02
C LYS A 146 10.43 -12.09 -0.60
N GLN A 147 9.45 -13.00 -0.70
CA GLN A 147 8.11 -12.75 -1.22
C GLN A 147 7.10 -12.35 -0.14
N LEU A 148 7.44 -12.53 1.14
CA LEU A 148 6.56 -12.21 2.26
C LEU A 148 6.83 -10.79 2.76
N SER A 149 5.77 -10.05 3.05
CA SER A 149 5.83 -8.72 3.64
C SER A 149 4.77 -8.59 4.72
N ILE A 150 5.14 -7.99 5.85
CA ILE A 150 4.21 -7.46 6.83
C ILE A 150 4.09 -5.97 6.50
N GLN A 151 2.88 -5.52 6.19
CA GLN A 151 2.60 -4.12 5.91
C GLN A 151 1.59 -3.57 6.89
N ALA A 152 1.67 -2.28 7.15
CA ALA A 152 0.70 -1.58 7.96
C ALA A 152 0.46 -0.16 7.47
N THR A 153 -0.75 0.32 7.72
CA THR A 153 -1.15 1.71 7.56
C THR A 153 -1.71 2.25 8.87
N TYR A 154 -1.60 3.56 9.08
CA TYR A 154 -2.19 4.23 10.23
C TYR A 154 -3.25 5.22 9.76
N VAL A 155 -4.49 5.01 10.21
CA VAL A 155 -5.62 5.88 9.95
C VAL A 155 -5.66 6.97 11.02
N PRO A 156 -5.26 8.22 10.71
CA PRO A 156 -5.34 9.31 11.67
C PRO A 156 -6.80 9.61 12.00
N GLY A 157 -7.04 10.14 13.19
CA GLY A 157 -8.38 10.49 13.63
C GLY A 157 -8.40 11.32 14.89
N THR A 158 -9.59 11.60 15.39
CA THR A 158 -9.82 12.36 16.63
C THR A 158 -10.05 11.41 17.81
N TYR A 159 -10.23 11.97 19.01
CA TYR A 159 -10.53 11.18 20.21
C TYR A 159 -11.80 10.34 19.98
N ASN A 160 -11.74 9.04 20.29
CA ASN A 160 -12.80 8.06 20.04
C ASN A 160 -13.21 7.81 18.56
N ASN A 161 -12.51 8.38 17.56
CA ASN A 161 -12.78 8.18 16.13
C ASN A 161 -11.48 8.11 15.31
N GLY A 162 -11.12 6.93 14.79
CA GLY A 162 -9.85 6.74 14.06
C GLY A 162 -8.69 6.44 15.01
N ASN A 163 -7.46 6.85 14.68
CA ASN A 163 -6.23 6.44 15.38
C ASN A 163 -6.05 4.92 15.41
N VAL A 164 -6.14 4.32 14.22
CA VAL A 164 -6.14 2.88 14.03
C VAL A 164 -4.92 2.46 13.23
N LEU A 165 -4.16 1.51 13.76
CA LEU A 165 -3.16 0.77 13.00
C LEU A 165 -3.86 -0.42 12.34
N PHE A 166 -3.79 -0.51 11.02
CA PHE A 166 -4.30 -1.64 10.26
C PHE A 166 -3.13 -2.35 9.57
N ALA A 167 -2.98 -3.65 9.81
CA ALA A 167 -1.87 -4.44 9.28
C ALA A 167 -2.33 -5.72 8.59
N TRP A 168 -1.56 -6.11 7.58
CA TRP A 168 -1.82 -7.27 6.74
C TRP A 168 -0.52 -7.97 6.33
N LEU A 169 -0.62 -9.26 6.06
CA LEU A 169 0.42 -10.00 5.35
C LEU A 169 0.22 -9.77 3.85
N ARG A 170 1.33 -9.62 3.13
CA ARG A 170 1.37 -9.55 1.68
C ARG A 170 2.29 -10.64 1.17
N TRP A 171 1.81 -11.44 0.23
CA TRP A 171 2.62 -12.44 -0.48
C TRP A 171 2.60 -12.16 -1.98
N GLN A 172 3.77 -12.09 -2.60
CA GLN A 172 3.93 -11.81 -4.03
C GLN A 172 4.32 -13.05 -4.85
N TRP A 173 3.76 -13.19 -6.06
CA TRP A 173 4.14 -14.22 -7.04
C TRP A 173 4.08 -13.68 -8.47
N LYS A 174 4.52 -14.51 -9.43
CA LYS A 174 4.44 -14.27 -10.88
C LYS A 174 3.37 -15.17 -11.49
#